data_AF-A0AAN7UJ69-F1
#
_entry.id   AF-A0AAN7UJ69-F1
#
_cell.length_a   1.000
_cell.length_b   1.000
_cell.length_c   1.000
_cell.angle_alpha   90.00
_cell.angle_beta   90.00
_cell.angle_gamma   90.00
#
_symmetry.space_group_name_H-M   'P 1'
#
loop_
_entity.id
_entity.type
_entity.pdbx_description
1 polymer ?
#
loop_
_entity_poly.entity_id
_entity_poly.type
_entity_poly.pdbx_seq_one_letter_code
_entity_poly.pdbx_strand_id
1 'polypeptide(L)'
;MSISDTSQRIRRAFNDNLCKSVIHQVGFCQPCHQKCADILQYYGPRPFKCKFPQCELWQHGFEQRGIRDHHELSHDKPLKCHVSGCEFEVIGFLSEKMRKDHMEKAHQHNSSGLHRESHNPTKIEIETILLDLVKDDDLEAVKRVLSEFPALLSSNLTFKSKLLEIAAFQASSSMLTLIGPGYAYDVGDHCFGYVQASIQGHNLGTLSHLLARTLPTKKMAHGRLYLNYFPFDSLLSTDWYDGTKAVSKWLRNGLYIAEGTSNWVNSQLFGGKHIIQTAAKCHNGNRHLLCLWEESGITPRLNRGSMNRILQWVIQVNCSPDLVEYWLNKGAEVNWRISASYKTMLHHAAQHTSQQAALVMEMLLLNGANPEAEPATMYRTLKRNHRWSIRGGRDLKTRAGQRKIKITGKKIRDEKGAMNIHKWLGVTWDELIERTKQQRKNKETCRMLVAHIEE
;
A
#
# COMPACT_ATOMS: atom_id res chain seq x y z
N MET A 1 -3.03 5.74 -44.14
CA MET A 1 -2.61 4.60 -43.31
C MET A 1 -3.52 4.59 -42.10
N SER A 2 -4.36 3.58 -41.92
CA SER A 2 -5.31 3.58 -40.79
C SER A 2 -4.58 3.32 -39.46
N ILE A 3 -5.16 3.77 -38.35
CA ILE A 3 -4.67 3.45 -36.99
C ILE A 3 -4.65 1.92 -36.79
N SER A 4 -5.57 1.20 -37.44
CA SER A 4 -5.64 -0.26 -37.44
C SER A 4 -4.41 -0.90 -38.10
N ASP A 5 -3.98 -0.42 -39.28
CA ASP A 5 -2.82 -0.97 -39.99
C ASP A 5 -1.52 -0.80 -39.20
N THR A 6 -1.35 0.35 -38.56
CA THR A 6 -0.16 0.64 -37.74
C THR A 6 -0.12 -0.25 -36.50
N SER A 7 -1.27 -0.42 -35.83
CA SER A 7 -1.42 -1.33 -34.68
C SER A 7 -1.14 -2.78 -35.06
N GLN A 8 -1.62 -3.23 -36.22
CA GLN A 8 -1.34 -4.59 -36.72
C GLN A 8 0.14 -4.82 -37.03
N ARG A 9 0.85 -3.83 -37.60
CA ARG A 9 2.30 -3.94 -37.87
C ARG A 9 3.12 -4.02 -36.59
N ILE A 10 2.79 -3.20 -35.59
CA ILE A 10 3.44 -3.23 -34.27
C ILE A 10 3.23 -4.59 -33.59
N ARG A 11 2.03 -5.18 -33.69
CA ARG A 11 1.74 -6.51 -33.13
C ARG A 11 2.52 -7.63 -33.79
N ARG A 12 2.64 -7.61 -35.12
CA ARG A 12 3.48 -8.58 -35.84
C ARG A 12 4.93 -8.46 -35.37
N ALA A 13 5.44 -7.23 -35.25
CA ALA A 13 6.77 -6.99 -34.70
C ALA A 13 6.94 -7.56 -33.27
N PHE A 14 5.97 -7.39 -32.36
CA PHE A 14 6.05 -8.03 -31.04
C PHE A 14 6.00 -9.56 -31.10
N ASN A 15 5.14 -10.11 -31.95
CA ASN A 15 5.04 -11.55 -32.15
C ASN A 15 6.30 -12.17 -32.77
N ASP A 16 7.08 -11.39 -33.52
CA ASP A 16 8.30 -11.85 -34.16
C ASP A 16 9.54 -11.64 -33.26
N ASN A 17 9.52 -10.62 -32.40
CA ASN A 17 10.66 -10.23 -31.56
C ASN A 17 10.60 -10.73 -30.10
N LEU A 18 9.42 -11.08 -29.58
CA LEU A 18 9.29 -11.70 -28.24
C LEU A 18 9.48 -13.21 -28.32
N CYS A 19 10.24 -13.75 -27.36
CA CYS A 19 10.52 -15.18 -27.27
C CYS A 19 9.22 -16.02 -27.23
N LYS A 20 9.24 -17.20 -27.86
CA LYS A 20 8.12 -18.14 -27.90
C LYS A 20 7.96 -18.97 -26.61
N SER A 21 8.84 -18.81 -25.62
CA SER A 21 8.78 -19.55 -24.35
C SER A 21 7.52 -19.19 -23.56
N VAL A 22 6.88 -20.20 -22.96
CA VAL A 22 5.63 -20.09 -22.19
C VAL A 22 5.84 -19.40 -20.84
N ILE A 23 7.08 -19.39 -20.33
CA ILE A 23 7.42 -18.85 -19.00
C ILE A 23 8.61 -17.89 -19.16
N HIS A 24 8.37 -16.58 -19.06
CA HIS A 24 9.43 -15.58 -19.03
C HIS A 24 9.77 -15.27 -17.57
N GLN A 25 10.63 -16.09 -16.96
CA GLN A 25 11.31 -15.71 -15.73
C GLN A 25 12.62 -15.01 -16.11
N VAL A 26 12.81 -13.79 -15.60
CA VAL A 26 14.06 -13.04 -15.73
C VAL A 26 15.21 -13.93 -15.23
N GLY A 27 16.09 -14.36 -16.14
CA GLY A 27 17.27 -15.18 -15.83
C GLY A 27 17.34 -16.58 -16.48
N PHE A 28 16.26 -17.11 -17.07
CA PHE A 28 16.22 -18.51 -17.55
C PHE A 28 16.09 -18.70 -19.09
N CYS A 29 16.13 -17.63 -19.90
CA CYS A 29 16.00 -17.72 -21.35
C CYS A 29 17.23 -17.14 -22.07
N GLN A 30 18.18 -18.01 -22.44
CA GLN A 30 19.17 -17.68 -23.47
C GLN A 30 18.66 -18.17 -24.84
N PRO A 31 18.63 -17.33 -25.89
CA PRO A 31 19.36 -16.07 -26.10
C PRO A 31 18.48 -14.79 -26.07
N CYS A 32 17.32 -14.80 -25.39
CA CYS A 32 16.31 -13.74 -25.54
C CYS A 32 16.49 -12.49 -24.63
N HIS A 33 17.57 -12.43 -23.85
CA HIS A 33 17.69 -11.52 -22.70
C HIS A 33 17.55 -10.01 -23.02
N GLN A 34 18.15 -9.48 -24.09
CA GLN A 34 18.15 -8.02 -24.28
C GLN A 34 16.83 -7.51 -24.89
N LYS A 35 16.40 -8.06 -26.04
CA LYS A 35 15.22 -7.56 -26.76
C LYS A 35 13.93 -7.71 -25.96
N CYS A 36 13.77 -8.81 -25.21
CA CYS A 36 12.58 -9.00 -24.38
C CYS A 36 12.59 -8.07 -23.17
N ALA A 37 13.75 -7.85 -22.54
CA ALA A 37 13.88 -6.89 -21.44
C ALA A 37 13.55 -5.47 -21.90
N ASP A 38 14.07 -5.04 -23.06
CA ASP A 38 13.80 -3.72 -23.62
C ASP A 38 12.30 -3.55 -23.90
N ILE A 39 11.66 -4.54 -24.53
CA ILE A 39 10.22 -4.48 -24.82
C ILE A 39 9.40 -4.40 -23.53
N LEU A 40 9.71 -5.19 -22.51
CA LEU A 40 9.00 -5.17 -21.23
C LEU A 40 9.26 -3.87 -20.44
N GLN A 41 10.45 -3.27 -20.57
CA GLN A 41 10.78 -1.99 -19.97
C GLN A 41 9.93 -0.85 -20.57
N TYR A 42 9.72 -0.83 -21.89
CA TYR A 42 8.98 0.25 -22.55
C TYR A 42 7.47 0.00 -22.66
N TYR A 43 7.03 -1.26 -22.78
CA TYR A 43 5.63 -1.61 -23.02
C TYR A 43 4.94 -2.29 -21.82
N GLY A 44 5.66 -2.52 -20.72
CA GLY A 44 5.14 -3.11 -19.50
C GLY A 44 5.03 -4.64 -19.54
N PRO A 45 4.55 -5.26 -18.45
CA PRO A 45 4.56 -6.72 -18.27
C PRO A 45 3.55 -7.47 -19.18
N ARG A 46 2.68 -6.75 -19.90
CA ARG A 46 1.59 -7.32 -20.71
C ARG A 46 1.68 -6.93 -22.19
N PRO A 47 2.76 -7.31 -22.90
CA PRO A 47 3.00 -6.83 -24.25
C PRO A 47 2.05 -7.45 -25.30
N PHE A 48 1.39 -8.57 -25.00
CA PHE A 48 0.53 -9.27 -25.95
C PHE A 48 -0.88 -8.72 -25.91
N LYS A 49 -1.27 -7.85 -26.84
CA LYS A 49 -2.63 -7.26 -26.88
C LYS A 49 -3.61 -8.07 -27.75
N CYS A 50 -4.89 -8.10 -27.36
CA CYS A 50 -5.94 -8.74 -28.15
C CYS A 50 -6.08 -8.07 -29.53
N LYS A 51 -6.27 -8.86 -30.60
CA LYS A 51 -6.39 -8.29 -31.95
C LYS A 51 -7.64 -7.44 -32.18
N PHE A 52 -8.72 -7.67 -31.44
CA PHE A 52 -10.04 -7.04 -31.62
C PHE A 52 -10.12 -5.69 -30.87
N PRO A 53 -10.27 -4.54 -31.55
CA PRO A 53 -10.30 -3.19 -30.93
C PRO A 53 -11.32 -2.98 -29.83
N GLN A 54 -12.41 -3.73 -29.86
CA GLN A 54 -13.51 -3.61 -28.90
C GLN A 54 -13.39 -4.56 -27.71
N CYS A 55 -12.30 -5.33 -27.64
CA CYS A 55 -12.00 -6.15 -26.47
C CYS A 55 -11.30 -5.31 -25.39
N GLU A 56 -11.71 -5.42 -24.13
CA GLU A 56 -11.03 -4.75 -23.01
C GLU A 56 -9.52 -5.09 -22.96
N LEU A 57 -9.17 -6.32 -23.36
CA LEU A 57 -7.79 -6.82 -23.41
C LEU A 57 -7.03 -6.34 -24.66
N TRP A 58 -7.64 -5.52 -25.51
CA TRP A 58 -6.97 -4.77 -26.57
C TRP A 58 -6.06 -3.69 -26.00
N GLN A 59 -6.47 -3.00 -24.93
CA GLN A 59 -5.64 -1.98 -24.27
C GLN A 59 -4.68 -2.61 -23.27
N HIS A 60 -5.19 -3.52 -22.43
CA HIS A 60 -4.47 -4.07 -21.28
C HIS A 60 -3.50 -5.22 -21.61
N GLY A 61 -3.81 -6.03 -22.62
CA GLY A 61 -2.99 -7.16 -23.04
C GLY A 61 -2.83 -8.30 -22.03
N PHE A 62 -1.94 -9.22 -22.36
CA PHE A 62 -1.65 -10.46 -21.66
C PHE A 62 -0.15 -10.57 -21.39
N GLU A 63 0.19 -11.24 -20.30
CA GLU A 63 1.57 -11.54 -19.92
C GLU A 63 2.17 -12.63 -20.83
N GLN A 64 1.33 -13.51 -21.35
CA GLN A 64 1.74 -14.64 -22.17
C GLN A 64 0.98 -14.71 -23.48
N ARG A 65 1.71 -15.05 -24.55
CA ARG A 65 1.15 -15.26 -25.88
C ARG A 65 0.04 -16.32 -25.90
N GLY A 66 0.28 -17.46 -25.25
CA GLY A 66 -0.68 -18.57 -25.24
C GLY A 66 -2.03 -18.20 -24.63
N ILE A 67 -2.04 -17.34 -23.60
CA ILE A 67 -3.28 -16.85 -22.99
C ILE A 67 -4.03 -15.92 -23.95
N ARG A 68 -3.32 -15.02 -24.63
CA ARG A 68 -3.91 -14.19 -25.69
C ARG A 68 -4.50 -15.07 -26.79
N ASP A 69 -3.74 -16.03 -27.30
CA ASP A 69 -4.16 -16.86 -28.43
C ASP A 69 -5.42 -17.67 -28.07
N HIS A 70 -5.45 -18.25 -26.86
CA HIS A 70 -6.65 -18.93 -26.36
C HIS A 70 -7.84 -17.97 -26.17
N HIS A 71 -7.60 -16.77 -25.66
CA HIS A 71 -8.62 -15.73 -25.58
C HIS A 71 -9.13 -15.31 -26.97
N GLU A 72 -8.26 -15.24 -27.97
CA GLU A 72 -8.66 -14.91 -29.34
C GLU A 72 -9.55 -15.98 -29.97
N LEU A 73 -9.44 -17.24 -29.56
CA LEU A 73 -10.40 -18.28 -29.97
C LEU A 73 -11.82 -18.02 -29.44
N SER A 74 -11.96 -17.28 -28.33
CA SER A 74 -13.29 -16.88 -27.83
C SER A 74 -13.96 -15.81 -28.70
N HIS A 75 -13.17 -15.13 -29.54
CA HIS A 75 -13.65 -14.18 -30.53
C HIS A 75 -13.91 -14.83 -31.91
N ASP A 76 -13.47 -16.07 -32.13
CA ASP A 76 -13.73 -16.80 -33.38
C ASP A 76 -15.19 -17.29 -33.44
N LYS A 77 -16.13 -16.36 -33.64
CA LYS A 77 -17.49 -16.64 -34.16
C LYS A 77 -17.93 -15.55 -35.16
N PRO A 78 -18.57 -15.92 -36.29
CA PRO A 78 -18.33 -15.27 -37.58
C PRO A 78 -19.48 -14.35 -37.98
N LEU A 79 -19.87 -13.41 -37.13
CA LEU A 79 -20.88 -12.43 -37.52
C LEU A 79 -20.19 -11.32 -38.30
N LYS A 80 -20.05 -11.50 -39.61
CA LYS A 80 -19.41 -10.53 -40.50
C LYS A 80 -20.42 -9.51 -41.02
N CYS A 81 -19.94 -8.31 -41.34
CA CYS A 81 -20.70 -7.36 -42.14
C CYS A 81 -20.74 -7.83 -43.59
N HIS A 82 -21.91 -7.77 -44.24
CA HIS A 82 -22.06 -8.16 -45.65
C HIS A 82 -21.86 -7.01 -46.63
N VAL A 83 -21.58 -5.79 -46.13
CA VAL A 83 -21.33 -4.62 -46.96
C VAL A 83 -19.89 -4.69 -47.48
N SER A 84 -19.74 -4.85 -48.79
CA SER A 84 -18.42 -4.97 -49.42
C SER A 84 -17.59 -3.71 -49.22
N GLY A 85 -16.36 -3.87 -48.71
CA GLY A 85 -15.46 -2.77 -48.37
C GLY A 85 -15.62 -2.23 -46.94
N CYS A 86 -16.53 -2.80 -46.14
CA CYS A 86 -16.63 -2.50 -44.72
C CYS A 86 -15.48 -3.19 -43.95
N GLU A 87 -14.82 -2.49 -43.04
CA GLU A 87 -13.75 -3.08 -42.22
C GLU A 87 -14.21 -4.29 -41.40
N PHE A 88 -15.50 -4.34 -41.06
CA PHE A 88 -16.13 -5.45 -40.34
C PHE A 88 -16.56 -6.62 -41.24
N GLU A 89 -16.36 -6.53 -42.56
CA GLU A 89 -16.43 -7.66 -43.50
C GLU A 89 -15.33 -8.69 -43.19
N VAL A 90 -14.15 -8.20 -42.81
CA VAL A 90 -12.98 -9.03 -42.47
C VAL A 90 -12.93 -9.31 -40.96
N ILE A 91 -13.24 -8.31 -40.13
CA ILE A 91 -13.03 -8.35 -38.67
C ILE A 91 -14.16 -9.06 -37.91
N GLY A 92 -15.42 -8.88 -38.33
CA GLY A 92 -16.59 -9.47 -37.67
C GLY A 92 -17.01 -8.83 -36.33
N PHE A 93 -18.09 -9.36 -35.74
CA PHE A 93 -18.74 -8.89 -34.52
C PHE A 93 -18.82 -9.98 -33.45
N LEU A 94 -18.76 -9.55 -32.18
CA LEU A 94 -18.83 -10.44 -31.01
C LEU A 94 -20.25 -10.92 -30.69
N SER A 95 -21.27 -10.24 -31.23
CA SER A 95 -22.67 -10.61 -31.04
C SER A 95 -23.55 -10.12 -32.19
N GLU A 96 -24.69 -10.78 -32.38
CA GLU A 96 -25.71 -10.40 -33.37
C GLU A 96 -26.25 -9.00 -33.09
N LYS A 97 -26.36 -8.64 -31.79
CA LYS A 97 -26.74 -7.30 -31.36
C LYS A 97 -25.75 -6.24 -31.88
N MET A 98 -24.44 -6.49 -31.76
CA MET A 98 -23.43 -5.56 -32.25
C MET A 98 -23.40 -5.46 -33.78
N ARG A 99 -23.60 -6.58 -34.48
CA ARG A 99 -23.76 -6.56 -35.94
C ARG A 99 -24.96 -5.72 -36.33
N LYS A 100 -26.09 -5.92 -35.66
CA LYS A 100 -27.33 -5.19 -35.91
C LYS A 100 -27.17 -3.69 -35.63
N ASP A 101 -26.61 -3.33 -34.48
CA ASP A 101 -26.34 -1.93 -34.12
C ASP A 101 -25.39 -1.26 -35.12
N HIS A 102 -24.38 -1.99 -35.62
CA HIS A 102 -23.49 -1.50 -36.66
C HIS A 102 -24.22 -1.32 -38.01
N MET A 103 -25.03 -2.30 -38.42
CA MET A 103 -25.83 -2.19 -39.65
C MET A 103 -26.79 -1.00 -39.57
N GLU A 104 -27.38 -0.77 -38.40
CA GLU A 104 -28.24 0.37 -38.14
C GLU A 104 -27.45 1.69 -38.17
N LYS A 105 -26.30 1.78 -37.49
CA LYS A 105 -25.58 3.05 -37.35
C LYS A 105 -24.71 3.43 -38.55
N ALA A 106 -24.07 2.46 -39.19
CA ALA A 106 -23.07 2.67 -40.24
C ALA A 106 -23.63 2.49 -41.66
N HIS A 107 -24.76 1.79 -41.79
CA HIS A 107 -25.31 1.41 -43.10
C HIS A 107 -26.80 1.74 -43.28
N GLN A 108 -27.45 2.46 -42.36
CA GLN A 108 -28.76 3.09 -42.62
C GLN A 108 -28.64 4.26 -43.58
N HIS A 109 -28.46 3.95 -44.85
CA HIS A 109 -28.90 4.80 -45.95
C HIS A 109 -29.26 3.91 -47.13
N ASN A 110 -30.54 3.55 -47.20
CA ASN A 110 -31.31 3.51 -48.45
C ASN A 110 -32.77 3.16 -48.16
N SER A 111 -33.51 4.11 -47.57
CA SER A 111 -34.89 4.44 -47.99
C SER A 111 -35.42 5.61 -47.15
N SER A 112 -35.44 6.77 -47.81
CA SER A 112 -36.41 7.87 -47.67
C SER A 112 -36.77 8.38 -46.27
N GLY A 113 -36.16 9.52 -45.93
CA GLY A 113 -36.75 10.67 -45.24
C GLY A 113 -37.60 10.42 -44.00
N LEU A 114 -37.08 10.78 -42.83
CA LEU A 114 -37.78 11.51 -41.78
C LEU A 114 -36.78 11.94 -40.69
N HIS A 115 -36.86 13.22 -40.32
CA HIS A 115 -36.38 13.84 -39.08
C HIS A 115 -35.07 13.33 -38.46
N ARG A 116 -34.00 14.11 -38.63
CA ARG A 116 -32.87 14.13 -37.71
C ARG A 116 -33.35 14.73 -36.39
N GLU A 117 -34.01 13.92 -35.57
CA GLU A 117 -34.25 14.29 -34.17
C GLU A 117 -32.87 14.45 -33.53
N SER A 118 -32.58 15.68 -33.14
CA SER A 118 -31.48 16.02 -32.26
C SER A 118 -31.72 15.30 -30.94
N HIS A 119 -31.29 14.04 -30.83
CA HIS A 119 -31.19 13.36 -29.55
C HIS A 119 -30.15 14.12 -28.73
N ASN A 120 -30.62 15.09 -27.94
CA ASN A 120 -29.82 15.65 -26.87
C ASN A 120 -29.41 14.48 -25.97
N PRO A 121 -28.11 14.24 -25.79
CA PRO A 121 -27.65 13.13 -24.97
C PRO A 121 -28.22 13.30 -23.56
N THR A 122 -28.73 12.20 -23.01
CA THR A 122 -29.26 12.17 -21.67
C THR A 122 -28.15 12.49 -20.66
N LYS A 123 -28.53 12.99 -19.48
CA LYS A 123 -27.58 13.25 -18.39
C LYS A 123 -26.67 12.04 -18.11
N ILE A 124 -27.23 10.83 -18.12
CA ILE A 124 -26.50 9.58 -17.85
C ILE A 124 -25.46 9.28 -18.94
N GLU A 125 -25.80 9.51 -20.21
CA GLU A 125 -24.88 9.32 -21.33
C GLU A 125 -23.70 10.30 -21.24
N ILE A 126 -23.98 11.57 -20.93
CA ILE A 126 -22.93 12.59 -20.74
C ILE A 126 -22.03 12.23 -19.53
N GLU A 127 -22.62 11.79 -18.42
CA GLU A 127 -21.86 11.34 -17.24
C GLU A 127 -20.94 10.16 -17.58
N THR A 128 -21.42 9.22 -18.39
CA THR A 128 -20.64 8.04 -18.82
C THR A 128 -19.49 8.44 -19.73
N ILE A 129 -19.76 9.27 -20.75
CA ILE A 129 -18.73 9.81 -21.65
C ILE A 129 -17.65 10.53 -20.85
N LEU A 130 -18.05 11.36 -19.89
CA LEU A 130 -17.10 12.12 -19.09
C LEU A 130 -16.22 11.23 -18.21
N LEU A 131 -16.76 10.12 -17.67
CA LEU A 131 -15.95 9.13 -16.95
C LEU A 131 -14.85 8.55 -17.83
N ASP A 132 -15.18 8.19 -19.07
CA ASP A 132 -14.22 7.57 -19.98
C ASP A 132 -13.19 8.59 -20.48
N LEU A 133 -13.60 9.83 -20.79
CA LEU A 133 -12.67 10.90 -21.13
C LEU A 133 -11.69 11.24 -19.99
N VAL A 134 -12.14 11.18 -18.73
CA VAL A 134 -11.27 11.38 -17.57
C VAL A 134 -10.31 10.21 -17.38
N LYS A 135 -10.77 8.97 -17.60
CA LYS A 135 -9.89 7.80 -17.58
C LYS A 135 -8.79 7.88 -18.64
N ASP A 136 -9.13 8.41 -19.82
CA ASP A 136 -8.22 8.59 -20.95
C ASP A 136 -7.36 9.87 -20.84
N ASP A 137 -7.55 10.67 -19.77
CA ASP A 137 -6.87 11.95 -19.54
C ASP A 137 -7.02 12.96 -20.71
N ASP A 138 -8.13 12.91 -21.45
CA ASP A 138 -8.41 13.84 -22.56
C ASP A 138 -8.92 15.19 -22.04
N LEU A 139 -7.97 16.01 -21.58
CA LEU A 139 -8.22 17.33 -21.01
C LEU A 139 -9.08 18.23 -21.91
N GLU A 140 -8.87 18.19 -23.22
CA GLU A 140 -9.55 19.08 -24.15
C GLU A 140 -10.97 18.62 -24.43
N ALA A 141 -11.22 17.31 -24.54
CA ALA A 141 -12.58 16.79 -24.64
C ALA A 141 -13.37 17.03 -23.34
N VAL A 142 -12.75 16.80 -22.18
CA VAL A 142 -13.38 17.10 -20.88
C VAL A 142 -13.73 18.59 -20.78
N LYS A 143 -12.82 19.51 -21.15
CA LYS A 143 -13.11 20.95 -21.19
C LYS A 143 -14.31 21.29 -22.08
N ARG A 144 -14.38 20.71 -23.29
CA ARG A 144 -15.49 20.94 -24.23
C ARG A 144 -16.81 20.49 -23.62
N VAL A 145 -16.88 19.27 -23.09
CA VAL A 145 -18.10 18.72 -22.46
C VAL A 145 -18.51 19.56 -21.25
N LEU A 146 -17.58 19.95 -20.39
CA LEU A 146 -17.89 20.80 -19.23
C LEU A 146 -18.34 22.22 -19.63
N SER A 147 -17.86 22.76 -20.76
CA SER A 147 -18.31 24.05 -21.29
C SER A 147 -19.73 23.97 -21.85
N GLU A 148 -20.06 22.86 -22.50
CA GLU A 148 -21.42 22.59 -23.02
C GLU A 148 -22.42 22.31 -21.90
N PHE A 149 -21.97 21.66 -20.81
CA PHE A 149 -22.82 21.24 -19.68
C PHE A 149 -22.30 21.76 -18.32
N PRO A 150 -22.30 23.08 -18.07
CA PRO A 150 -21.68 23.68 -16.88
C PRO A 150 -22.33 23.29 -15.56
N ALA A 151 -23.60 22.90 -15.57
CA ALA A 151 -24.34 22.47 -14.38
C ALA A 151 -24.03 21.01 -13.95
N LEU A 152 -23.29 20.24 -14.77
CA LEU A 152 -23.10 18.81 -14.54
C LEU A 152 -22.34 18.52 -13.24
N LEU A 153 -21.27 19.27 -12.97
CA LEU A 153 -20.44 19.10 -11.77
C LEU A 153 -21.00 19.79 -10.53
N SER A 154 -21.80 20.85 -10.68
CA SER A 154 -22.42 21.58 -9.57
C SER A 154 -23.71 20.92 -9.07
N SER A 155 -24.45 20.24 -9.95
CA SER A 155 -25.72 19.57 -9.61
C SER A 155 -25.56 18.14 -9.05
N ASN A 156 -24.41 17.49 -9.25
CA ASN A 156 -24.18 16.11 -8.82
C ASN A 156 -22.81 15.94 -8.13
N LEU A 157 -22.76 16.25 -6.83
CA LEU A 157 -21.54 16.18 -6.03
C LEU A 157 -20.97 14.75 -5.95
N THR A 158 -21.82 13.73 -5.90
CA THR A 158 -21.39 12.31 -5.89
C THR A 158 -20.68 11.95 -7.18
N PHE A 159 -21.23 12.36 -8.33
CA PHE A 159 -20.61 12.13 -9.63
C PHE A 159 -19.28 12.88 -9.76
N LYS A 160 -19.23 14.14 -9.34
CA LYS A 160 -17.99 14.92 -9.28
C LYS A 160 -16.92 14.22 -8.43
N SER A 161 -17.28 13.72 -7.24
CA SER A 161 -16.33 12.99 -6.39
C SER A 161 -15.79 11.74 -7.08
N LYS A 162 -16.64 10.99 -7.79
CA LYS A 162 -16.23 9.82 -8.58
C LYS A 162 -15.26 10.18 -9.70
N LEU A 163 -15.49 11.28 -10.42
CA LEU A 163 -14.57 11.78 -11.44
C LEU A 163 -13.21 12.17 -10.83
N LEU A 164 -13.22 12.86 -9.68
CA LEU A 164 -12.00 13.22 -8.96
C LEU A 164 -11.24 11.99 -8.46
N GLU A 165 -11.94 10.96 -8.01
CA GLU A 165 -11.32 9.69 -7.58
C GLU A 165 -10.65 8.98 -8.74
N ILE A 166 -11.30 8.87 -9.90
CA ILE A 166 -10.72 8.30 -11.12
C ILE A 166 -9.53 9.12 -11.61
N ALA A 167 -9.68 10.45 -11.63
CA ALA A 167 -8.60 11.34 -12.01
C ALA A 167 -7.40 11.20 -11.07
N ALA A 168 -7.66 11.06 -9.76
CA ALA A 168 -6.62 10.82 -8.77
C ALA A 168 -5.92 9.48 -8.97
N PHE A 169 -6.68 8.45 -9.32
CA PHE A 169 -6.18 7.10 -9.55
C PHE A 169 -5.24 7.04 -10.76
N GLN A 170 -5.60 7.62 -11.92
CA GLN A 170 -4.83 7.40 -13.16
C GLN A 170 -4.63 8.59 -14.09
N ALA A 171 -5.35 9.70 -13.92
CA ALA A 171 -5.24 10.85 -14.83
C ALA A 171 -4.17 11.85 -14.37
N SER A 172 -3.95 12.91 -15.16
CA SER A 172 -2.99 13.95 -14.81
C SER A 172 -3.48 14.84 -13.65
N SER A 173 -2.55 15.51 -12.97
CA SER A 173 -2.88 16.56 -12.01
C SER A 173 -3.62 17.75 -12.63
N SER A 174 -3.45 17.96 -13.94
CA SER A 174 -4.19 18.95 -14.72
C SER A 174 -5.67 18.58 -14.80
N MET A 175 -6.00 17.29 -14.96
CA MET A 175 -7.37 16.80 -14.98
C MET A 175 -8.06 17.01 -13.63
N LEU A 176 -7.34 16.74 -12.54
CA LEU A 176 -7.82 17.09 -11.20
C LEU A 176 -8.08 18.58 -11.02
N THR A 177 -7.21 19.43 -11.56
CA THR A 177 -7.37 20.90 -11.48
C THR A 177 -8.55 21.38 -12.33
N LEU A 178 -8.82 20.71 -13.46
CA LEU A 178 -9.94 21.00 -14.34
C LEU A 178 -11.29 20.64 -13.71
N ILE A 179 -11.39 19.46 -13.06
CA ILE A 179 -12.63 18.97 -12.45
C ILE A 179 -12.84 19.56 -11.04
N GLY A 180 -11.75 19.74 -10.30
CA GLY A 180 -11.73 20.24 -8.93
C GLY A 180 -12.05 21.73 -8.84
N PRO A 181 -12.46 22.24 -7.67
CA PRO A 181 -12.74 23.66 -7.53
C PRO A 181 -11.48 24.50 -7.80
N GLY A 182 -11.60 25.44 -8.75
CA GLY A 182 -10.68 26.57 -8.86
C GLY A 182 -10.80 27.41 -7.59
N TYR A 183 -9.80 27.32 -6.73
CA TYR A 183 -9.58 28.20 -5.58
C TYR A 183 -10.73 28.30 -4.57
N ALA A 184 -10.70 27.46 -3.52
CA ALA A 184 -10.93 27.82 -2.11
C ALA A 184 -11.58 26.67 -1.32
N TYR A 185 -10.86 26.23 -0.28
CA TYR A 185 -11.38 25.69 0.97
C TYR A 185 -12.58 24.74 0.90
N ASP A 186 -12.33 23.50 0.45
CA ASP A 186 -12.99 22.34 1.04
C ASP A 186 -11.98 21.20 1.20
N VAL A 187 -10.82 21.55 1.78
CA VAL A 187 -9.79 20.60 2.25
C VAL A 187 -10.29 19.95 3.55
N GLY A 188 -11.49 19.38 3.50
CA GLY A 188 -12.04 18.49 4.51
C GLY A 188 -11.63 17.03 4.23
N ASP A 189 -12.33 16.09 4.89
CA ASP A 189 -12.06 14.64 4.86
C ASP A 189 -11.96 14.02 3.44
N HIS A 190 -12.48 14.70 2.42
CA HIS A 190 -12.59 14.18 1.05
C HIS A 190 -11.25 14.15 0.31
N CYS A 191 -10.27 14.99 0.71
CA CYS A 191 -8.95 14.99 0.07
C CYS A 191 -8.20 13.67 0.32
N PHE A 192 -8.44 13.00 1.45
CA PHE A 192 -7.81 11.71 1.76
C PHE A 192 -8.27 10.59 0.85
N GLY A 193 -9.53 10.60 0.41
CA GLY A 193 -10.02 9.65 -0.59
C GLY A 193 -9.24 9.76 -1.90
N TYR A 194 -8.93 10.98 -2.34
CA TYR A 194 -8.14 11.20 -3.56
C TYR A 194 -6.67 10.87 -3.38
N VAL A 195 -6.08 11.17 -2.22
CA VAL A 195 -4.71 10.72 -1.88
C VAL A 195 -4.66 9.20 -1.90
N GLN A 196 -5.63 8.53 -1.27
CA GLN A 196 -5.72 7.07 -1.28
C GLN A 196 -5.87 6.52 -2.70
N ALA A 197 -6.74 7.10 -3.52
CA ALA A 197 -6.90 6.69 -4.92
C ALA A 197 -5.59 6.85 -5.71
N SER A 198 -4.86 7.96 -5.53
CA SER A 198 -3.56 8.16 -6.18
C SER A 198 -2.49 7.16 -5.72
N ILE A 199 -2.56 6.74 -4.44
CA ILE A 199 -1.71 5.67 -3.90
C ILE A 199 -2.06 4.32 -4.50
N GLN A 200 -3.34 4.01 -4.65
CA GLN A 200 -3.78 2.74 -5.23
C GLN A 200 -3.47 2.66 -6.74
N GLY A 201 -3.53 3.79 -7.46
CA GLY A 201 -3.22 3.85 -8.88
C GLY A 201 -1.74 4.12 -9.20
N HIS A 202 -0.87 4.21 -8.18
CA HIS A 202 0.56 4.52 -8.33
C HIS A 202 0.83 5.83 -9.10
N ASN A 203 -0.06 6.81 -8.97
CA ASN A 203 -0.01 8.05 -9.72
C ASN A 203 0.82 9.12 -9.02
N LEU A 204 2.14 9.12 -9.28
CA LEU A 204 3.09 10.00 -8.60
C LEU A 204 2.82 11.48 -8.83
N GLY A 205 2.47 11.86 -10.07
CA GLY A 205 2.23 13.26 -10.44
C GLY A 205 1.05 13.83 -9.67
N THR A 206 -0.05 13.07 -9.64
CA THR A 206 -1.26 13.44 -8.91
C THR A 206 -1.06 13.39 -7.40
N LEU A 207 -0.41 12.36 -6.86
CA LEU A 207 -0.07 12.31 -5.44
C LEU A 207 0.74 13.55 -5.04
N SER A 208 1.79 13.89 -5.81
CA SER A 208 2.63 15.05 -5.52
C SER A 208 1.84 16.36 -5.58
N HIS A 209 0.94 16.50 -6.57
CA HIS A 209 0.05 17.65 -6.67
C HIS A 209 -0.89 17.78 -5.45
N LEU A 210 -1.51 16.67 -5.03
CA LEU A 210 -2.39 16.63 -3.87
C LEU A 210 -1.61 16.96 -2.59
N LEU A 211 -0.45 16.34 -2.37
CA LEU A 211 0.42 16.58 -1.22
C LEU A 211 0.89 18.04 -1.14
N ALA A 212 1.28 18.64 -2.27
CA ALA A 212 1.69 20.05 -2.31
C ALA A 212 0.55 21.01 -1.89
N ARG A 213 -0.70 20.63 -2.16
CA ARG A 213 -1.88 21.44 -1.82
C ARG A 213 -2.41 21.18 -0.40
N THR A 214 -2.13 20.02 0.17
CA THR A 214 -2.49 19.67 1.56
C THR A 214 -1.45 20.12 2.57
N LEU A 215 -0.33 20.71 2.14
CA LEU A 215 0.68 21.22 3.07
C LEU A 215 0.02 22.16 4.10
N PRO A 216 0.27 21.93 5.40
CA PRO A 216 -0.26 22.80 6.44
C PRO A 216 0.39 24.16 6.25
N THR A 217 -0.37 25.11 5.69
CA THR A 217 0.00 26.52 5.80
C THR A 217 0.18 26.82 7.29
N LYS A 218 1.21 27.61 7.65
CA LYS A 218 1.62 27.94 9.04
C LYS A 218 0.48 28.40 9.99
N LYS A 219 -0.72 28.66 9.46
CA LYS A 219 -1.91 29.13 10.18
C LYS A 219 -2.85 28.02 10.67
N MET A 220 -2.67 26.75 10.30
CA MET A 220 -3.63 25.70 10.65
C MET A 220 -3.27 24.99 11.96
N ALA A 221 -3.88 25.43 13.06
CA ALA A 221 -3.91 24.69 14.34
C ALA A 221 -4.48 23.25 14.21
N HIS A 222 -5.12 22.94 13.09
CA HIS A 222 -5.74 21.65 12.75
C HIS A 222 -4.82 20.62 12.09
N GLY A 223 -3.53 20.90 11.87
CA GLY A 223 -2.58 19.95 11.26
C GLY A 223 -2.53 18.57 11.94
N ARG A 224 -2.94 18.48 13.22
CA ARG A 224 -3.10 17.22 13.96
C ARG A 224 -4.20 16.30 13.42
N LEU A 225 -5.32 16.84 12.96
CA LEU A 225 -6.45 16.04 12.49
C LEU A 225 -6.10 15.36 11.16
N TYR A 226 -5.42 16.08 10.26
CA TYR A 226 -5.10 15.58 8.92
C TYR A 226 -4.20 14.35 8.91
N LEU A 227 -3.19 14.29 9.78
CA LEU A 227 -2.31 13.11 9.81
C LEU A 227 -3.03 11.83 10.28
N ASN A 228 -4.07 11.96 11.12
CA ASN A 228 -4.86 10.81 11.60
C ASN A 228 -5.72 10.16 10.50
N TYR A 229 -6.05 10.92 9.45
CA TYR A 229 -6.84 10.42 8.32
C TYR A 229 -5.98 10.08 7.10
N PHE A 230 -4.66 10.27 7.19
CA PHE A 230 -3.78 9.92 6.09
C PHE A 230 -3.81 8.40 5.86
N PRO A 231 -3.98 7.91 4.62
CA PRO A 231 -4.17 6.50 4.31
C PRO A 231 -2.84 5.71 4.34
N PHE A 232 -2.14 5.72 5.48
CA PHE A 232 -0.89 4.97 5.66
C PHE A 232 -1.08 3.47 5.43
N ASP A 233 -2.24 2.92 5.79
CA ASP A 233 -2.54 1.51 5.54
C ASP A 233 -2.53 1.21 4.04
N SER A 234 -3.09 2.08 3.20
CA SER A 234 -3.03 1.92 1.75
C SER A 234 -1.60 2.03 1.24
N LEU A 235 -0.83 3.01 1.71
CA LEU A 235 0.57 3.21 1.31
C LEU A 235 1.47 2.01 1.67
N LEU A 236 1.25 1.40 2.83
CA LEU A 236 2.02 0.26 3.33
C LEU A 236 1.53 -1.09 2.78
N SER A 237 0.36 -1.12 2.15
CA SER A 237 -0.19 -2.31 1.51
C SER A 237 0.19 -2.42 0.03
N THR A 238 0.74 -1.37 -0.59
CA THR A 238 1.25 -1.43 -1.97
C THR A 238 2.76 -1.72 -2.00
N ASP A 239 3.26 -2.13 -3.17
CA ASP A 239 4.72 -2.22 -3.45
C ASP A 239 5.29 -0.92 -4.03
N TRP A 240 4.58 0.20 -3.87
CA TRP A 240 4.93 1.49 -4.48
C TRP A 240 5.92 2.31 -3.63
N TYR A 241 7.21 2.01 -3.80
CA TYR A 241 8.28 2.67 -3.06
C TYR A 241 8.42 4.17 -3.39
N ASP A 242 8.25 4.56 -4.65
CA ASP A 242 8.35 5.97 -5.06
C ASP A 242 7.28 6.85 -4.41
N GLY A 243 6.04 6.34 -4.32
CA GLY A 243 4.97 6.99 -3.57
C GLY A 243 5.32 7.13 -2.10
N THR A 244 5.88 6.09 -1.49
CA THR A 244 6.34 6.14 -0.09
C THR A 244 7.40 7.23 0.10
N LYS A 245 8.37 7.33 -0.81
CA LYS A 245 9.41 8.37 -0.75
C LYS A 245 8.84 9.77 -0.92
N ALA A 246 7.86 9.96 -1.80
CA ALA A 246 7.17 11.23 -1.98
C ALA A 246 6.43 11.65 -0.71
N VAL A 247 5.69 10.73 -0.09
CA VAL A 247 5.00 10.96 1.19
C VAL A 247 6.01 11.27 2.30
N SER A 248 7.12 10.55 2.41
CA SER A 248 8.17 10.83 3.40
C SER A 248 8.74 12.23 3.25
N LYS A 249 9.04 12.67 2.02
CA LYS A 249 9.55 14.02 1.77
C LYS A 249 8.51 15.09 2.12
N TRP A 250 7.25 14.87 1.75
CA TRP A 250 6.15 15.75 2.14
C TRP A 250 6.03 15.86 3.66
N LEU A 251 6.10 14.73 4.37
CA LEU A 251 6.11 14.69 5.83
C LEU A 251 7.30 15.47 6.39
N ARG A 252 8.51 15.31 5.88
CA ARG A 252 9.69 16.07 6.35
C ARG A 252 9.45 17.58 6.27
N ASN A 253 8.88 18.05 5.17
CA ASN A 253 8.59 19.46 4.95
C ASN A 253 7.44 19.97 5.84
N GLY A 254 6.36 19.20 5.99
CA GLY A 254 5.20 19.58 6.81
C GLY A 254 5.45 19.43 8.32
N LEU A 255 6.19 18.41 8.73
CA LEU A 255 6.59 18.20 10.12
C LEU A 255 7.45 19.36 10.62
N TYR A 256 8.33 19.94 9.80
CA TYR A 256 9.08 21.14 10.17
C TYR A 256 8.18 22.30 10.64
N ILE A 257 6.95 22.36 10.14
CA ILE A 257 5.98 23.41 10.46
C ILE A 257 5.17 23.08 11.73
N ALA A 258 5.03 21.79 12.10
CA ALA A 258 4.15 21.33 13.18
C ALA A 258 4.88 21.18 14.54
N GLU A 259 5.53 22.24 15.02
CA GLU A 259 5.98 22.32 16.41
C GLU A 259 4.77 22.19 17.36
N GLY A 260 4.80 21.20 18.26
CA GLY A 260 3.73 20.98 19.26
C GLY A 260 2.82 19.76 19.04
N THR A 261 3.12 18.88 18.08
CA THR A 261 2.47 17.55 18.03
C THR A 261 2.89 16.71 19.25
N SER A 262 1.92 16.03 19.90
CA SER A 262 2.25 15.21 21.06
C SER A 262 3.01 13.96 20.62
N ASN A 263 4.04 13.58 21.39
CA ASN A 263 4.83 12.37 21.16
C ASN A 263 3.98 11.09 21.02
N TRP A 264 2.81 11.06 21.67
CA TRP A 264 1.88 9.94 21.59
C TRP A 264 1.23 9.84 20.21
N VAL A 265 0.75 10.95 19.64
CA VAL A 265 0.13 10.96 18.31
C VAL A 265 1.14 10.51 17.25
N ASN A 266 2.35 11.07 17.28
CA ASN A 266 3.43 10.66 16.38
C ASN A 266 3.77 9.17 16.51
N SER A 267 3.77 8.63 17.74
CA SER A 267 4.01 7.19 17.95
C SER A 267 2.90 6.30 17.40
N GLN A 268 1.64 6.73 17.44
CA GLN A 268 0.51 5.96 16.91
C GLN A 268 0.47 5.99 15.38
N LEU A 269 0.78 7.13 14.78
CA LEU A 269 0.72 7.33 13.33
C LEU A 269 1.84 6.62 12.58
N PHE A 270 3.07 6.66 13.13
CA PHE A 270 4.24 6.14 12.42
C PHE A 270 4.72 4.80 12.94
N GLY A 271 4.32 4.40 14.15
CA GLY A 271 4.72 3.12 14.74
C GLY A 271 3.63 2.50 15.61
N GLY A 272 2.37 2.84 15.33
CA GLY A 272 1.23 2.18 15.92
C GLY A 272 1.22 0.70 15.57
N LYS A 273 0.68 -0.12 16.47
CA LYS A 273 0.64 -1.57 16.25
C LYS A 273 -0.08 -1.94 14.94
N HIS A 274 -1.16 -1.24 14.61
CA HIS A 274 -1.92 -1.47 13.37
C HIS A 274 -1.07 -1.17 12.11
N ILE A 275 -0.36 -0.04 12.08
CA ILE A 275 0.56 0.35 10.99
C ILE A 275 1.64 -0.73 10.76
N ILE A 276 2.26 -1.21 11.84
CA ILE A 276 3.28 -2.27 11.75
C ILE A 276 2.64 -3.59 11.29
N GLN A 277 1.42 -3.90 11.74
CA GLN A 277 0.67 -5.07 11.27
C GLN A 277 0.30 -4.98 9.79
N THR A 278 -0.05 -3.80 9.29
CA THR A 278 -0.35 -3.58 7.88
C THR A 278 0.91 -3.78 7.04
N ALA A 279 2.01 -3.14 7.42
CA ALA A 279 3.30 -3.33 6.77
C ALA A 279 3.77 -4.80 6.77
N ALA A 280 3.57 -5.53 7.87
CA ALA A 280 3.96 -6.93 7.97
C ALA A 280 3.19 -7.88 7.02
N LYS A 281 2.03 -7.46 6.50
CA LYS A 281 1.24 -8.25 5.54
C LYS A 281 1.73 -8.09 4.11
N CYS A 282 2.51 -7.05 3.82
CA CYS A 282 3.02 -6.75 2.49
C CYS A 282 4.51 -7.15 2.38
N HIS A 283 4.94 -7.67 1.23
CA HIS A 283 6.31 -8.12 1.02
C HIS A 283 7.33 -6.99 1.26
N ASN A 284 7.05 -5.78 0.75
CA ASN A 284 7.90 -4.60 0.91
C ASN A 284 7.49 -3.67 2.06
N GLY A 285 6.48 -4.02 2.86
CA GLY A 285 5.93 -3.10 3.86
C GLY A 285 6.94 -2.68 4.93
N ASN A 286 7.82 -3.58 5.37
CA ASN A 286 8.91 -3.22 6.30
C ASN A 286 9.89 -2.20 5.68
N ARG A 287 10.21 -2.37 4.39
CA ARG A 287 11.06 -1.42 3.65
C ARG A 287 10.37 -0.05 3.51
N HIS A 288 9.05 -0.04 3.35
CA HIS A 288 8.27 1.20 3.34
C HIS A 288 8.30 1.89 4.71
N LEU A 289 8.17 1.13 5.81
CA LEU A 289 8.31 1.68 7.16
C LEU A 289 9.69 2.30 7.41
N LEU A 290 10.77 1.63 7.01
CA LEU A 290 12.12 2.20 7.11
C LEU A 290 12.22 3.50 6.33
N CYS A 291 11.76 3.52 5.08
CA CYS A 291 11.74 4.74 4.28
C CYS A 291 10.91 5.85 4.94
N LEU A 292 9.75 5.53 5.51
CA LEU A 292 8.94 6.50 6.24
C LEU A 292 9.70 7.06 7.45
N TRP A 293 10.35 6.22 8.26
CA TRP A 293 11.07 6.67 9.45
C TRP A 293 12.32 7.49 9.14
N GLU A 294 13.11 7.03 8.17
CA GLU A 294 14.36 7.67 7.76
C GLU A 294 14.11 8.98 7.02
N GLU A 295 13.22 8.96 6.03
CA GLU A 295 13.08 10.06 5.09
C GLU A 295 12.12 11.15 5.56
N SER A 296 11.21 10.85 6.50
CA SER A 296 10.32 11.88 7.06
C SER A 296 10.98 12.74 8.14
N GLY A 297 12.12 12.32 8.70
CA GLY A 297 12.72 12.99 9.85
C GLY A 297 11.86 12.90 11.12
N ILE A 298 10.96 11.90 11.22
CA ILE A 298 10.13 11.69 12.42
C ILE A 298 10.93 11.15 13.59
N THR A 299 11.92 10.30 13.34
CA THR A 299 12.65 9.57 14.39
C THR A 299 13.31 10.49 15.43
N PRO A 300 14.03 11.57 15.07
CA PRO A 300 14.61 12.50 16.05
C PRO A 300 13.57 13.21 16.93
N ARG A 301 12.29 13.19 16.56
CA ARG A 301 11.19 13.86 17.26
C ARG A 301 10.47 12.93 18.24
N LEU A 302 10.77 11.64 18.21
CA LEU A 302 10.17 10.69 19.12
C LEU A 302 10.96 10.67 20.43
N ASN A 303 10.26 10.77 21.55
CA ASN A 303 10.89 10.51 22.83
C ASN A 303 11.24 9.02 22.98
N ARG A 304 12.13 8.73 23.94
CA ARG A 304 12.60 7.37 24.20
C ARG A 304 11.47 6.38 24.51
N GLY A 305 10.44 6.81 25.25
CA GLY A 305 9.27 5.98 25.55
C GLY A 305 8.49 5.55 24.31
N SER A 306 8.32 6.45 23.34
CA SER A 306 7.70 6.16 22.04
C SER A 306 8.57 5.19 21.23
N MET A 307 9.88 5.43 21.14
CA MET A 307 10.80 4.53 20.42
C MET A 307 10.76 3.11 20.98
N ASN A 308 10.83 2.98 22.30
CA ASN A 308 10.77 1.68 22.97
C ASN A 308 9.43 0.97 22.72
N ARG A 309 8.32 1.72 22.67
CA ARG A 309 7.00 1.17 22.37
C ARG A 309 6.92 0.65 20.93
N ILE A 310 7.44 1.41 19.97
CA ILE A 310 7.45 1.03 18.56
C ILE A 310 8.29 -0.24 18.37
N LEU A 311 9.50 -0.28 18.96
CA LEU A 311 10.35 -1.47 18.93
C LEU A 311 9.65 -2.69 19.55
N GLN A 312 8.95 -2.52 20.68
CA GLN A 312 8.16 -3.61 21.26
C GLN A 312 7.08 -4.13 20.28
N TRP A 313 6.41 -3.25 19.54
CA TRP A 313 5.41 -3.64 18.53
C TRP A 313 6.02 -4.34 17.32
N VAL A 314 7.17 -3.87 16.82
CA VAL A 314 7.93 -4.55 15.75
C VAL A 314 8.21 -6.00 16.14
N ILE A 315 8.75 -6.21 17.34
CA ILE A 315 9.08 -7.55 17.86
C ILE A 315 7.80 -8.40 17.98
N GLN A 316 6.73 -7.86 18.57
CA GLN A 316 5.49 -8.63 18.74
C GLN A 316 4.78 -9.01 17.44
N VAL A 317 4.90 -8.19 16.40
CA VAL A 317 4.11 -8.34 15.17
C VAL A 317 4.82 -9.24 14.18
N ASN A 318 6.10 -8.96 13.87
CA ASN A 318 6.81 -9.69 12.81
C ASN A 318 8.27 -10.02 13.13
N CYS A 319 8.84 -9.56 14.24
CA CYS A 319 10.25 -9.77 14.58
C CYS A 319 11.20 -9.38 13.44
N SER A 320 10.91 -8.33 12.65
CA SER A 320 11.77 -7.91 11.54
C SER A 320 13.15 -7.47 12.05
N PRO A 321 14.25 -8.12 11.61
CA PRO A 321 15.59 -7.76 12.06
C PRO A 321 15.98 -6.32 11.69
N ASP A 322 15.71 -5.91 10.45
CA ASP A 322 16.06 -4.57 9.94
C ASP A 322 15.36 -3.46 10.75
N LEU A 323 14.07 -3.64 11.08
CA LEU A 323 13.34 -2.68 11.89
C LEU A 323 13.86 -2.64 13.34
N VAL A 324 14.23 -3.80 13.90
CA VAL A 324 14.79 -3.88 15.26
C VAL A 324 16.15 -3.19 15.31
N GLU A 325 17.04 -3.49 14.38
CA GLU A 325 18.36 -2.86 14.26
C GLU A 325 18.24 -1.35 14.13
N TYR A 326 17.33 -0.87 13.27
CA TYR A 326 17.05 0.55 13.11
C TYR A 326 16.76 1.23 14.46
N TRP A 327 15.81 0.71 15.25
CA TRP A 327 15.43 1.35 16.51
C TRP A 327 16.51 1.24 17.59
N LEU A 328 17.25 0.13 17.65
CA LEU A 328 18.39 -0.01 18.57
C LEU A 328 19.48 1.02 18.24
N ASN A 329 19.80 1.22 16.96
CA ASN A 329 20.75 2.24 16.51
C ASN A 329 20.28 3.67 16.79
N LYS A 330 18.96 3.89 16.94
CA LYS A 330 18.37 5.19 17.34
C LYS A 330 18.29 5.37 18.86
N GLY A 331 18.84 4.45 19.65
CA GLY A 331 18.92 4.55 21.10
C GLY A 331 17.69 4.04 21.84
N ALA A 332 16.91 3.14 21.24
CA ALA A 332 15.89 2.39 21.96
C ALA A 332 16.55 1.51 23.04
N GLU A 333 15.94 1.49 24.22
CA GLU A 333 16.46 0.78 25.38
C GLU A 333 16.09 -0.72 25.30
N VAL A 334 17.11 -1.56 25.14
CA VAL A 334 16.98 -3.02 24.92
C VAL A 334 16.21 -3.76 26.03
N ASN A 335 16.34 -3.30 27.28
CA ASN A 335 15.73 -3.93 28.46
C ASN A 335 14.42 -3.24 28.88
N TRP A 336 13.95 -2.29 28.07
CA TRP A 336 12.77 -1.54 28.43
C TRP A 336 11.53 -2.44 28.53
N ARG A 337 10.70 -2.12 29.52
CA ARG A 337 9.39 -2.73 29.76
C ARG A 337 8.44 -1.68 30.32
N ILE A 338 7.16 -1.84 30.01
CA ILE A 338 6.10 -0.89 30.41
C ILE A 338 6.02 -0.75 31.94
N SER A 339 6.19 -1.86 32.64
CA SER A 339 6.23 -1.96 34.09
C SER A 339 7.10 -3.14 34.49
N ALA A 340 7.49 -3.23 35.75
CA ALA A 340 8.23 -4.37 36.29
C ALA A 340 7.50 -5.71 36.08
N SER A 341 6.17 -5.65 35.94
CA SER A 341 5.28 -6.78 35.75
C SER A 341 5.08 -7.17 34.28
N TYR A 342 5.64 -6.41 33.33
CA TYR A 342 5.50 -6.61 31.90
C TYR A 342 6.71 -7.34 31.31
N LYS A 343 6.51 -8.01 30.17
CA LYS A 343 7.56 -8.71 29.42
C LYS A 343 8.58 -7.72 28.87
N THR A 344 9.85 -8.10 28.87
CA THR A 344 10.92 -7.37 28.14
C THR A 344 10.82 -7.63 26.64
N MET A 345 11.57 -6.87 25.84
CA MET A 345 11.69 -7.11 24.39
C MET A 345 12.20 -8.53 24.09
N LEU A 346 13.20 -9.01 24.84
CA LEU A 346 13.74 -10.36 24.67
C LEU A 346 12.70 -11.45 24.99
N HIS A 347 11.87 -11.25 26.02
CA HIS A 347 10.74 -12.14 26.29
C HIS A 347 9.77 -12.20 25.12
N HIS A 348 9.43 -11.05 24.51
CA HIS A 348 8.55 -11.03 23.34
C HIS A 348 9.15 -11.79 22.17
N ALA A 349 10.41 -11.54 21.82
CA ALA A 349 11.10 -12.25 20.75
C ALA A 349 11.13 -13.78 20.99
N ALA A 350 11.41 -14.20 22.23
CA ALA A 350 11.48 -15.61 22.62
C ALA A 350 10.14 -16.36 22.50
N GLN A 351 9.01 -15.66 22.38
CA GLN A 351 7.71 -16.32 22.14
C GLN A 351 7.54 -16.81 20.70
N HIS A 352 8.33 -16.28 19.77
CA HIS A 352 8.25 -16.59 18.35
C HIS A 352 9.29 -17.64 17.95
N THR A 353 8.89 -18.59 17.10
CA THR A 353 9.75 -19.72 16.66
C THR A 353 10.28 -19.55 15.24
N SER A 354 10.26 -18.35 14.68
CA SER A 354 10.74 -18.05 13.33
C SER A 354 12.25 -17.79 13.29
N GLN A 355 12.85 -17.88 12.10
CA GLN A 355 14.26 -17.51 11.88
C GLN A 355 14.50 -16.05 12.25
N GLN A 356 13.60 -15.15 11.85
CA GLN A 356 13.69 -13.72 12.17
C GLN A 356 13.69 -13.48 13.68
N ALA A 357 12.86 -14.20 14.43
CA ALA A 357 12.84 -14.10 15.88
C ALA A 357 14.16 -14.58 16.51
N ALA A 358 14.78 -15.63 15.96
CA ALA A 358 16.09 -16.09 16.41
C ALA A 358 17.18 -15.03 16.20
N LEU A 359 17.22 -14.42 15.02
CA LEU A 359 18.14 -13.31 14.71
C LEU A 359 17.88 -12.11 15.63
N VAL A 360 16.60 -11.76 15.88
CA VAL A 360 16.24 -10.69 16.81
C VAL A 360 16.68 -11.00 18.24
N MET A 361 16.53 -12.24 18.72
CA MET A 361 17.04 -12.65 20.04
C MET A 361 18.55 -12.45 20.15
N GLU A 362 19.32 -12.88 19.14
CA GLU A 362 20.76 -12.66 19.08
C GLU A 362 21.11 -11.17 19.10
N MET A 363 20.48 -10.35 18.24
CA MET A 363 20.72 -8.91 18.20
C MET A 363 20.41 -8.23 19.53
N LEU A 364 19.31 -8.60 20.20
CA LEU A 364 18.96 -8.05 21.50
C LEU A 364 20.03 -8.42 22.55
N LEU A 365 20.50 -9.66 22.57
CA LEU A 365 21.57 -10.09 23.49
C LEU A 365 22.90 -9.37 23.21
N LEU A 366 23.26 -9.19 21.94
CA LEU A 366 24.43 -8.39 21.53
C LEU A 366 24.32 -6.92 21.94
N ASN A 367 23.11 -6.40 22.04
CA ASN A 367 22.83 -5.04 22.53
C ASN A 367 22.61 -4.97 24.05
N GLY A 368 22.82 -6.08 24.78
CA GLY A 368 22.80 -6.10 26.23
C GLY A 368 21.45 -6.42 26.87
N ALA A 369 20.56 -7.10 26.15
CA ALA A 369 19.37 -7.68 26.75
C ALA A 369 19.73 -8.63 27.90
N ASN A 370 18.99 -8.56 29.00
CA ASN A 370 19.14 -9.45 30.14
C ASN A 370 18.39 -10.78 29.86
N PRO A 371 19.10 -11.92 29.67
CA PRO A 371 18.46 -13.23 29.45
C PRO A 371 17.77 -13.78 30.69
N GLU A 372 18.14 -13.32 31.87
CA GLU A 372 17.59 -13.73 33.17
C GLU A 372 16.61 -12.68 33.71
N ALA A 373 16.03 -11.86 32.83
CA ALA A 373 15.02 -10.91 33.25
C ALA A 373 13.82 -11.64 33.88
N GLU A 374 13.33 -11.12 35.00
CA GLU A 374 12.18 -11.69 35.71
C GLU A 374 10.95 -11.80 34.79
N PRO A 375 10.22 -12.92 34.86
CA PRO A 375 9.03 -13.13 34.04
C PRO A 375 7.93 -12.14 34.40
N ALA A 376 7.12 -11.80 33.40
CA ALA A 376 5.95 -10.95 33.60
C ALA A 376 5.02 -11.54 34.66
N THR A 377 4.63 -10.75 35.65
CA THR A 377 3.70 -11.14 36.71
C THR A 377 2.37 -10.45 36.47
N MET A 378 1.28 -11.20 36.32
CA MET A 378 -0.06 -10.62 36.20
C MET A 378 -0.92 -10.97 37.41
N TYR A 379 -1.65 -9.98 37.94
CA TYR A 379 -2.69 -10.21 38.92
C TYR A 379 -4.03 -10.34 38.20
N ARG A 380 -4.62 -11.54 38.21
CA ARG A 380 -5.97 -11.75 37.66
C ARG A 380 -6.99 -11.62 38.79
N THR A 381 -7.87 -10.64 38.69
CA THR A 381 -9.04 -10.55 39.57
C THR A 381 -10.08 -11.55 39.09
N LEU A 382 -10.35 -12.59 39.88
CA LEU A 382 -11.48 -13.47 39.61
C LEU A 382 -12.77 -12.68 39.90
N LYS A 383 -13.50 -12.27 38.85
CA LYS A 383 -14.90 -11.89 39.04
C LYS A 383 -15.65 -13.16 39.44
N ARG A 384 -16.14 -13.25 40.68
CA ARG A 384 -17.17 -14.25 41.02
C ARG A 384 -18.34 -14.00 40.08
N ASN A 385 -18.82 -15.05 39.40
CA ASN A 385 -20.08 -15.01 38.67
C ASN A 385 -21.18 -14.67 39.67
N HIS A 386 -21.55 -13.39 39.79
CA HIS A 386 -22.80 -13.01 40.43
C HIS A 386 -23.92 -13.46 39.50
N ARG A 387 -24.46 -14.66 39.77
CA ARG A 387 -25.78 -15.06 39.31
C ARG A 387 -26.76 -14.14 40.03
N TRP A 388 -27.26 -13.11 39.34
CA TRP A 388 -28.32 -12.26 39.86
C TRP A 388 -29.58 -13.11 40.03
N SER A 389 -29.86 -13.52 41.27
CA SER A 389 -31.21 -13.90 41.67
C SER A 389 -31.94 -12.61 42.00
N ILE A 390 -32.88 -12.22 41.14
CA ILE A 390 -33.82 -11.15 41.44
C ILE A 390 -34.82 -11.71 42.44
N ARG A 391 -34.71 -11.30 43.71
CA ARG A 391 -35.88 -11.01 44.56
C ARG A 391 -35.46 -10.30 45.85
N GLY A 392 -35.93 -9.05 45.94
CA GLY A 392 -36.29 -8.29 47.14
C GLY A 392 -35.41 -8.43 48.39
N GLY A 393 -34.65 -7.37 48.69
CA GLY A 393 -34.07 -7.18 50.01
C GLY A 393 -32.99 -6.11 50.01
N ARG A 394 -33.27 -4.98 50.67
CA ARG A 394 -32.26 -3.98 51.05
C ARG A 394 -31.22 -4.68 51.91
N ASP A 395 -29.95 -4.70 51.50
CA ASP A 395 -28.87 -4.99 52.44
C ASP A 395 -27.50 -4.45 52.02
N LEU A 396 -26.71 -4.22 53.06
CA LEU A 396 -25.52 -3.40 53.15
C LEU A 396 -24.38 -3.76 52.18
N LYS A 397 -23.69 -2.70 51.74
CA LYS A 397 -22.34 -2.72 51.17
C LYS A 397 -21.39 -3.53 52.06
N THR A 398 -20.92 -4.69 51.61
CA THR A 398 -19.64 -5.24 52.06
C THR A 398 -18.73 -5.52 50.87
N ARG A 399 -17.60 -4.83 50.89
CA ARG A 399 -16.49 -4.81 49.93
C ARG A 399 -15.60 -6.04 50.13
N ALA A 400 -16.20 -7.23 50.30
CA ALA A 400 -15.53 -8.43 50.75
C ALA A 400 -15.07 -9.33 49.58
N GLY A 401 -13.75 -9.44 49.41
CA GLY A 401 -13.13 -10.67 48.90
C GLY A 401 -12.93 -10.80 47.39
N GLN A 402 -12.31 -9.82 46.73
CA GLN A 402 -11.66 -10.07 45.43
C GLN A 402 -10.33 -10.81 45.65
N ARG A 403 -10.32 -12.15 45.52
CA ARG A 403 -9.08 -12.94 45.46
C ARG A 403 -8.34 -12.61 44.15
N LYS A 404 -7.19 -11.95 44.25
CA LYS A 404 -6.26 -11.75 43.12
C LYS A 404 -5.32 -12.96 43.07
N ILE A 405 -5.33 -13.71 41.97
CA ILE A 405 -4.36 -14.79 41.75
C ILE A 405 -3.15 -14.19 41.04
N LYS A 406 -1.95 -14.42 41.59
CA LYS A 406 -0.67 -14.09 40.97
C LYS A 406 -0.36 -15.17 39.94
N ILE A 407 -0.35 -14.82 38.66
CA ILE A 407 0.09 -15.69 37.57
C ILE A 407 1.48 -15.19 37.16
N THR A 408 2.50 -15.99 37.42
CA THR A 408 3.87 -15.76 36.95
C THR A 408 4.02 -16.30 35.53
N GLY A 409 4.59 -15.50 34.65
CA GLY A 409 4.97 -15.90 33.30
C GLY A 409 6.12 -16.91 33.28
N LYS A 410 6.43 -17.43 32.10
CA LYS A 410 7.58 -18.30 31.84
C LYS A 410 8.88 -17.50 31.83
N LYS A 411 9.99 -18.11 32.25
CA LYS A 411 11.33 -17.56 32.02
C LYS A 411 11.62 -17.55 30.52
N ILE A 412 12.53 -16.68 30.07
CA ILE A 412 12.91 -16.56 28.65
C ILE A 412 13.36 -17.90 28.08
N ARG A 413 14.22 -18.64 28.80
CA ARG A 413 14.71 -19.97 28.42
C ARG A 413 13.61 -21.03 28.20
N ASP A 414 12.43 -20.83 28.81
CA ASP A 414 11.30 -21.76 28.73
C ASP A 414 10.26 -21.34 27.66
N GLU A 415 10.48 -20.21 26.99
CA GLU A 415 9.65 -19.78 25.85
C GLU A 415 10.02 -20.59 24.61
N LYS A 416 9.01 -20.89 23.77
CA LYS A 416 9.16 -21.85 22.65
C LYS A 416 10.24 -21.44 21.64
N GLY A 417 10.43 -20.14 21.43
CA GLY A 417 11.45 -19.61 20.54
C GLY A 417 12.86 -19.87 21.05
N ALA A 418 13.11 -19.61 22.34
CA ALA A 418 14.40 -19.87 22.98
C ALA A 418 14.76 -21.36 22.97
N MET A 419 13.80 -22.24 23.30
CA MET A 419 14.02 -23.69 23.26
C MET A 419 14.38 -24.21 21.86
N ASN A 420 13.81 -23.61 20.82
CA ASN A 420 14.01 -24.01 19.42
C ASN A 420 15.08 -23.20 18.69
N ILE A 421 15.87 -22.39 19.39
CA ILE A 421 16.81 -21.46 18.76
C ILE A 421 17.91 -22.17 17.97
N HIS A 422 18.29 -23.37 18.41
CA HIS A 422 19.27 -24.25 17.76
C HIS A 422 18.88 -24.61 16.32
N LYS A 423 17.58 -24.67 16.02
CA LYS A 423 17.08 -24.93 14.65
C LYS A 423 17.49 -23.84 13.66
N TRP A 424 17.67 -22.61 14.13
CA TRP A 424 17.90 -21.45 13.27
C TRP A 424 19.33 -20.93 13.33
N LEU A 425 19.96 -20.97 14.51
CA LEU A 425 21.31 -20.42 14.72
C LEU A 425 22.39 -21.50 14.91
N GLY A 426 22.02 -22.78 14.92
CA GLY A 426 22.96 -23.90 15.12
C GLY A 426 23.58 -23.97 16.52
N VAL A 427 23.05 -23.21 17.49
CA VAL A 427 23.53 -23.14 18.88
C VAL A 427 22.38 -23.23 19.86
N THR A 428 22.64 -23.76 21.05
CA THR A 428 21.68 -23.78 22.16
C THR A 428 21.48 -22.38 22.76
N TRP A 429 20.46 -22.21 23.59
CA TRP A 429 20.18 -20.95 24.26
C TRP A 429 21.33 -20.49 25.16
N ASP A 430 21.92 -21.39 25.96
CA ASP A 430 23.01 -21.05 26.86
C ASP A 430 24.31 -20.75 26.07
N GLU A 431 24.59 -21.48 24.99
CA GLU A 431 25.70 -21.18 24.07
C GLU A 431 25.55 -19.80 23.42
N LEU A 432 24.32 -19.43 23.02
CA LEU A 432 24.05 -18.10 22.46
C LEU A 432 24.33 -16.99 23.49
N ILE A 433 23.89 -17.17 24.75
CA ILE A 433 24.16 -16.21 25.82
C ILE A 433 25.66 -16.02 26.01
N GLU A 434 26.42 -17.11 26.11
CA GLU A 434 27.86 -17.02 26.33
C GLU A 434 28.58 -16.41 25.12
N ARG A 435 28.20 -16.82 23.90
CA ARG A 435 28.72 -16.25 22.64
C ARG A 435 28.50 -14.74 22.57
N THR A 436 27.28 -14.27 22.81
CA THR A 436 26.94 -12.83 22.76
C THR A 436 27.59 -12.04 23.90
N LYS A 437 27.75 -12.64 25.09
CA LYS A 437 28.49 -12.04 26.20
C LYS A 437 29.98 -11.85 25.86
N GLN A 438 30.62 -12.86 25.28
CA GLN A 438 32.02 -12.76 24.85
C GLN A 438 32.20 -11.72 23.75
N GLN A 439 31.31 -11.69 22.75
CA GLN A 439 31.37 -10.68 21.69
C GLN A 439 31.25 -9.24 22.22
N ARG A 440 30.37 -9.00 23.21
CA ARG A 440 30.26 -7.69 23.86
C ARG A 440 31.55 -7.29 24.57
N LYS A 441 32.16 -8.19 25.35
CA LYS A 441 33.45 -7.95 26.02
C LYS A 441 34.56 -7.62 25.02
N ASN A 442 34.63 -8.36 23.92
CA ASN A 442 35.61 -8.11 22.87
C ASN A 442 35.39 -6.73 22.23
N LYS A 443 34.14 -6.35 21.94
CA LYS A 443 33.79 -5.03 21.38
C LYS A 443 34.16 -3.87 22.32
N GLU A 444 33.95 -4.04 23.61
CA GLU A 444 34.34 -3.07 24.64
C GLU A 444 35.86 -2.95 24.74
N THR A 445 36.58 -4.08 24.75
CA THR A 445 38.04 -4.12 24.74
C THR A 445 38.62 -3.40 23.52
N CYS A 446 38.10 -3.67 22.31
CA CYS A 446 38.53 -2.99 21.09
C CYS A 446 38.27 -1.48 21.15
N ARG A 447 37.11 -1.05 21.68
CA ARG A 447 36.80 0.39 21.84
C ARG A 447 37.79 1.08 22.78
N MET A 448 38.15 0.44 23.90
CA MET A 448 39.13 0.98 24.83
C MET A 448 40.52 1.12 24.21
N LEU A 449 40.94 0.12 23.42
CA LEU A 449 42.22 0.16 22.71
C LEU A 449 42.28 1.27 21.66
N VAL A 450 41.19 1.48 20.91
CA VAL A 450 41.11 2.58 19.92
C VAL A 450 41.17 3.94 20.62
N ALA A 451 40.45 4.13 21.73
CA ALA A 451 40.48 5.37 22.49
C ALA A 451 41.89 5.71 23.02
N HIS A 452 42.69 4.70 23.40
CA HIS A 452 44.09 4.91 23.83
C HIS A 452 45.06 5.23 22.68
N ILE A 453 44.68 5.02 21.41
CA ILE A 453 45.51 5.35 20.24
C ILE A 453 45.19 6.76 19.73
N GLU A 454 44.00 7.28 20.03
CA GLU A 454 43.55 8.62 19.63
C GLU A 454 43.89 9.73 20.65
N GLU A 455 44.38 9.36 21.83
CA GLU A 455 45.02 10.23 22.84
C GLU A 455 46.54 10.32 22.61
#